data_AF-B5B6Z4-F1
#
_entry.id   AF-B5B6Z4-F1
#
_cell.length_a   1.000
_cell.length_b   1.000
_cell.length_c   1.000
_cell.angle_alpha   90.00
_cell.angle_beta   90.00
_cell.angle_gamma   90.00
#
_symmetry.space_group_name_H-M   'P 1'
#
loop_
_entity.id
_entity.type
_entity.pdbx_description
1 polymer ?
#
loop_
_entity_poly.entity_id
_entity_poly.type
_entity_poly.pdbx_seq_one_letter_code
_entity_poly.pdbx_strand_id
1 'polypeptide(L)'
;FDEFQTSREPNTRRPKIDNLYDVFMNIRDDEAEHCKTMKACQTHGSLRSPHTDPCDDSEDDTGCSVPQADCIGIVDCIKKSVTDTQVTKR
;
A
#
# COMPACT_ATOMS: atom_id res chain seq x y z
N PHE A 1 6.75 -9.41 1.52
CA PHE A 1 5.46 -10.12 1.59
C PHE A 1 5.66 -11.58 2.00
N ASP A 2 6.64 -12.29 1.41
CA ASP A 2 6.88 -13.71 1.69
C ASP A 2 7.43 -14.00 3.10
N GLU A 3 8.28 -13.13 3.63
CA GLU A 3 8.89 -13.30 4.97
C GLU A 3 7.86 -13.28 6.10
N PHE A 4 6.75 -12.53 5.98
CA PHE A 4 5.70 -12.52 7.01
C PHE A 4 4.92 -13.84 7.07
N GLN A 5 4.80 -14.55 5.93
CA GLN A 5 4.04 -15.79 5.83
C GLN A 5 4.87 -17.04 6.17
N THR A 6 6.19 -16.98 6.00
CA THR A 6 7.08 -18.16 6.06
C THR A 6 8.19 -18.08 7.12
N SER A 7 8.47 -16.92 7.73
CA SER A 7 9.56 -16.78 8.74
C SER A 7 9.27 -17.45 10.08
N ARG A 8 8.01 -17.77 10.38
CA ARG A 8 7.60 -18.35 11.66
C ARG A 8 7.56 -19.86 11.60
N GLU A 9 7.99 -20.51 12.69
CA GLU A 9 7.96 -21.96 12.79
C GLU A 9 6.54 -22.51 12.54
N PRO A 10 6.42 -23.69 11.90
CA PRO A 10 5.14 -24.33 11.64
C PRO A 10 4.28 -24.42 12.91
N ASN A 11 2.97 -24.16 12.78
CA ASN A 11 1.98 -24.13 13.87
C ASN A 11 2.09 -22.96 14.87
N THR A 12 3.16 -22.16 14.86
CA THR A 12 3.26 -20.96 15.73
C THR A 12 2.51 -19.74 15.17
N ARG A 13 2.08 -19.82 13.91
CA ARG A 13 1.41 -18.72 13.21
C ARG A 13 -0.07 -18.56 13.56
N ARG A 14 -0.70 -19.59 14.13
CA ARG A 14 -2.14 -19.57 14.44
C ARG A 14 -2.36 -18.98 15.83
N PRO A 15 -3.10 -17.87 15.98
CA PRO A 15 -3.44 -17.33 17.28
C PRO A 15 -4.33 -18.32 18.07
N LYS A 16 -4.23 -18.29 19.39
CA LYS A 16 -5.11 -19.05 20.27
C LYS A 16 -6.52 -18.45 20.22
N ILE A 17 -7.54 -19.29 20.08
CA ILE A 17 -8.94 -18.89 19.99
C ILE A 17 -9.68 -19.61 21.12
N ASP A 18 -10.12 -18.86 22.13
CA ASP A 18 -10.86 -19.39 23.27
C ASP A 18 -12.38 -19.17 23.09
N ASN A 19 -12.78 -18.17 22.30
CA ASN A 19 -14.18 -17.86 22.00
C ASN A 19 -14.36 -17.24 20.59
N LEU A 20 -15.61 -17.04 20.17
CA LEU A 20 -15.93 -16.45 18.85
C LEU A 20 -15.53 -14.97 18.73
N TYR A 21 -15.51 -14.23 19.83
CA TYR A 21 -15.06 -12.83 19.84
C TYR A 21 -13.57 -12.72 19.52
N ASP A 22 -12.73 -13.66 19.97
CA ASP A 22 -11.31 -13.71 19.62
C ASP A 22 -11.10 -13.83 18.10
N VAL A 23 -11.97 -14.57 17.41
CA VAL A 23 -11.94 -14.69 15.94
C VAL A 23 -12.13 -13.32 15.29
N PHE A 24 -13.14 -12.57 15.72
CA PHE A 24 -13.40 -11.23 15.18
C PHE A 24 -12.27 -10.24 15.51
N MET A 25 -11.66 -10.35 16.69
CA MET A 25 -10.49 -9.54 17.05
C MET A 25 -9.30 -9.85 16.14
N ASN A 26 -9.00 -11.14 15.91
CA ASN A 26 -7.92 -11.56 15.01
C ASN A 26 -8.13 -11.02 13.58
N ILE A 27 -9.35 -11.15 13.03
CA ILE A 27 -9.69 -10.62 11.71
C ILE A 27 -9.51 -9.09 11.67
N ARG A 28 -10.01 -8.38 12.68
CA ARG A 28 -9.90 -6.92 12.75
C ARG A 28 -8.43 -6.48 12.71
N ASP A 29 -7.58 -7.17 13.46
CA ASP A 29 -6.17 -6.81 13.59
C ASP A 29 -5.41 -7.09 12.27
N ASP A 30 -5.71 -8.21 11.60
CA ASP A 30 -5.21 -8.51 10.25
C ASP A 30 -5.62 -7.42 9.23
N GLU A 31 -6.90 -7.04 9.20
CA GLU A 31 -7.38 -6.01 8.27
C GLU A 31 -6.80 -4.62 8.54
N ALA A 32 -6.50 -4.30 9.81
CA ALA A 32 -5.81 -3.07 10.16
C ALA A 32 -4.36 -3.05 9.62
N GLU A 33 -3.67 -4.20 9.64
CA GLU A 33 -2.34 -4.34 9.04
C GLU A 33 -2.39 -4.28 7.50
N HIS A 34 -3.40 -4.92 6.89
CA HIS A 34 -3.66 -4.78 5.45
C HIS A 34 -3.82 -3.32 5.05
N CYS A 35 -4.64 -2.56 5.77
CA CYS A 35 -4.84 -1.13 5.51
C CYS A 35 -3.54 -0.32 5.58
N LYS A 36 -2.68 -0.60 6.57
CA LYS A 36 -1.37 0.07 6.70
C LYS A 36 -0.47 -0.24 5.51
N THR A 37 -0.40 -1.51 5.13
CA THR A 37 0.41 -1.96 3.99
C THR A 37 -0.07 -1.33 2.69
N MET A 38 -1.38 -1.36 2.43
CA MET A 38 -1.98 -0.75 1.24
C MET A 38 -1.72 0.75 1.16
N LYS A 39 -1.69 1.44 2.31
CA LYS A 39 -1.33 2.86 2.38
C LYS A 39 0.16 3.09 2.12
N ALA A 40 1.05 2.28 2.68
CA ALA A 40 2.49 2.39 2.45
C ALA A 40 2.84 2.20 0.97
N CYS A 41 2.20 1.24 0.30
CA CYS A 41 2.38 0.97 -1.14
C CYS A 41 1.95 2.13 -2.07
N GLN A 42 1.19 3.12 -1.57
CA GLN A 42 0.85 4.32 -2.33
C GLN A 42 2.01 5.34 -2.38
N THR A 43 3.07 5.13 -1.58
CA THR A 43 4.25 6.00 -1.58
C THR A 43 5.20 5.60 -2.71
N HIS A 44 5.54 6.54 -3.59
CA HIS A 44 6.42 6.29 -4.74
C HIS A 44 7.81 5.80 -4.28
N GLY A 45 8.36 4.80 -4.98
CA GLY A 45 9.67 4.22 -4.64
C GLY A 45 9.71 3.34 -3.37
N SER A 46 8.58 3.16 -2.66
CA SER A 46 8.55 2.34 -1.43
C SER A 46 8.69 0.84 -1.68
N LEU A 47 8.55 0.39 -2.93
CA LEU A 47 8.64 -1.02 -3.31
C LEU A 47 9.76 -1.17 -4.34
N ARG A 48 10.80 -1.95 -4.00
CA ARG A 48 11.90 -2.31 -4.90
C ARG A 48 11.80 -3.80 -5.22
N SER A 49 11.88 -4.15 -6.50
CA SER A 49 11.97 -5.55 -6.91
C SER A 49 13.33 -6.13 -6.52
N PRO A 50 13.39 -7.36 -5.98
CA PRO A 50 14.66 -8.04 -5.70
C PRO A 50 15.53 -8.28 -6.94
N HIS A 51 14.94 -8.16 -8.14
CA HIS A 51 15.63 -8.32 -9.42
C HIS A 51 16.11 -6.99 -10.03
N THR A 52 15.98 -5.87 -9.32
CA THR A 52 16.50 -4.58 -9.78
C THR A 52 18.01 -4.52 -9.56
N ASP A 53 18.79 -4.51 -10.64
CA ASP A 53 20.24 -4.45 -10.60
C ASP A 53 20.72 -3.23 -9.79
N PRO A 54 21.69 -3.38 -8.86
CA PRO A 54 22.17 -2.29 -8.02
C PRO A 54 23.06 -1.28 -8.77
N CYS A 55 23.31 -1.50 -10.06
CA CYS A 55 24.18 -0.66 -10.89
C CYS A 55 23.41 0.41 -11.69
N ASP A 56 22.07 0.38 -11.66
CA ASP A 56 21.22 1.38 -12.32
C ASP A 56 20.85 2.51 -11.35
N ASP A 57 21.89 3.12 -10.75
CA ASP A 57 21.82 4.38 -10.00
C ASP A 57 21.94 5.58 -10.97
N SER A 58 21.49 5.40 -12.22
CA SER A 58 21.28 6.48 -13.17
C SER A 58 19.98 7.16 -12.78
N GLU A 59 20.04 8.45 -12.46
CA GLU A 59 18.87 9.34 -12.34
C GLU A 59 18.16 9.55 -13.70
N ASP A 60 17.99 8.50 -14.51
CA ASP A 60 17.31 8.55 -15.81
C ASP A 60 16.02 7.69 -15.77
N ASP A 61 15.01 8.33 -15.20
CA ASP A 61 13.59 8.01 -15.24
C ASP A 61 13.09 7.92 -16.70
N THR A 62 13.41 6.84 -17.41
CA THR A 62 12.81 6.52 -18.73
C THR A 62 12.05 5.18 -18.70
N GLY A 63 11.50 4.81 -17.53
CA GLY A 63 10.67 3.63 -17.33
C GLY A 63 9.21 3.97 -17.03
N CYS A 64 8.39 4.10 -18.08
CA CYS A 64 6.96 4.43 -18.03
C CYS A 64 6.64 5.73 -17.29
N SER A 65 6.78 6.85 -18.01
CA SER A 65 6.15 8.12 -17.66
C SER A 65 4.62 7.99 -17.74
N VAL A 66 4.04 7.28 -16.78
CA VAL A 66 2.68 7.60 -16.35
C VAL A 66 2.79 9.06 -15.90
N PRO A 67 1.97 9.99 -16.42
CA PRO A 67 1.94 11.36 -15.90
C PRO A 67 1.93 11.27 -14.38
N GLN A 68 2.67 12.18 -13.72
CA GLN A 68 2.76 12.37 -12.28
C GLN A 68 1.37 12.64 -11.68
N ALA A 69 0.47 11.67 -11.81
CA ALA A 69 -0.67 11.53 -10.99
C ALA A 69 -0.06 10.97 -9.72
N ASP A 70 0.14 11.84 -8.74
CA ASP A 70 0.03 11.42 -7.34
C ASP A 70 -1.09 10.38 -7.30
N CYS A 71 -0.93 9.30 -6.54
CA CYS A 71 -2.04 8.36 -6.35
C CYS A 71 -3.12 9.09 -5.54
N ILE A 72 -3.86 9.98 -6.21
CA ILE A 72 -4.87 10.82 -5.65
C ILE A 72 -5.95 9.81 -5.29
N GLY A 73 -6.02 9.43 -4.01
CA GLY A 73 -7.08 8.54 -3.54
C GLY A 73 -8.43 9.09 -4.01
N ILE A 74 -9.45 8.24 -4.16
CA ILE A 74 -10.72 8.65 -4.77
C ILE A 74 -11.31 9.94 -4.16
N VAL A 75 -11.08 10.16 -2.86
CA VAL A 75 -11.46 11.36 -2.13
C VAL A 75 -10.73 12.62 -2.62
N ASP A 76 -9.43 12.53 -2.88
CA ASP A 76 -8.65 13.67 -3.35
C ASP A 76 -8.93 13.96 -4.84
N CYS A 77 -9.35 12.96 -5.62
CA CYS A 77 -9.81 13.14 -7.01
C CYS A 77 -11.12 13.93 -7.02
N ILE A 78 -12.01 13.60 -6.09
CA ILE A 78 -13.25 14.35 -5.87
C ILE A 78 -12.93 15.78 -5.44
N LYS A 79 -11.99 16.00 -4.50
CA LYS A 79 -11.62 17.36 -4.09
C LYS A 79 -11.03 18.17 -5.25
N LYS A 80 -10.06 17.61 -6.00
CA LYS A 80 -9.44 18.29 -7.15
C LYS A 80 -10.48 18.66 -8.21
N SER A 81 -11.40 17.75 -8.55
CA SER A 81 -12.47 18.03 -9.53
C SER A 81 -13.46 19.11 -9.05
N VAL A 82 -13.78 19.15 -7.76
CA VAL A 82 -14.61 20.20 -7.17
C VAL A 82 -13.89 21.56 -7.17
N THR A 83 -12.59 21.60 -6.89
CA THR A 83 -11.81 22.84 -6.88
C THR A 83 -11.52 23.38 -8.28
N ASP A 84 -11.22 22.52 -9.26
CA ASP A 84 -10.97 22.95 -10.65
C ASP A 84 -12.20 23.58 -11.30
N THR A 85 -13.39 23.08 -10.95
CA THR A 85 -14.67 23.63 -11.42
C THR A 85 -14.92 25.07 -10.92
N GLN A 86 -14.31 25.48 -9.80
CA GLN A 86 -14.43 26.83 -9.25
C GLN A 86 -13.51 27.84 -9.96
N VAL A 87 -12.38 27.37 -10.51
CA VAL A 87 -11.39 28.22 -11.20
C VAL A 87 -11.83 28.55 -12.63
N THR A 88 -12.54 27.66 -13.30
CA THR A 88 -13.01 27.83 -14.69
C THR A 88 -14.28 28.67 -14.83
N LYS A 89 -14.86 29.17 -13.72
CA LYS A 89 -16.11 29.95 -13.71
C LYS A 89 -15.93 31.46 -13.47
N ARG A 90 -14.76 32.02 -13.77
CA ARG A 90 -14.50 33.48 -13.75
C ARG A 90 -14.17 34.01 -15.13
#